data_AF-A0A6G7BUB0-F1
#
_entry.id   AF-A0A6G7BUB0-F1
#
_cell.length_a   1.000
_cell.length_b   1.000
_cell.length_c   1.000
_cell.angle_alpha   90.00
_cell.angle_beta   90.00
_cell.angle_gamma   90.00
#
_symmetry.space_group_name_H-M   'P 1'
#
loop_
_entity.id
_entity.type
_entity.pdbx_description
1 polymer ?
#
loop_
_entity_poly.entity_id
_entity_poly.type
_entity_poly.pdbx_seq_one_letter_code
_entity_poly.pdbx_strand_id
1 'polypeptide(L)'
;MGIQDYTKPDFLLCEIPVKDGSFHDQRTWVYAVNALSLIEFLLIDDFEDFDLDKKSNLFIHARNDQEEEHWVGIFTQDNCGILGLNPTEVMNAAWIFFSGYLAWENNNIDKDHRSRIN
;
A
#
# COMPACT_ATOMS: atom_id res chain seq x y z
N MET A 1 -32.19 17.27 -9.39
CA MET A 1 -31.26 16.30 -8.76
C MET A 1 -30.32 15.84 -9.86
N GLY A 2 -29.05 16.23 -9.80
CA GLY A 2 -28.06 15.78 -10.79
C GLY A 2 -27.78 14.30 -10.60
N ILE A 3 -27.62 13.56 -11.69
CA ILE A 3 -27.17 12.17 -11.64
C ILE A 3 -25.76 12.20 -11.05
N GLN A 4 -25.60 11.60 -9.88
CA GLN A 4 -24.30 11.46 -9.24
C GLN A 4 -23.57 10.33 -9.97
N ASP A 5 -22.50 10.69 -10.68
CA ASP A 5 -21.71 9.74 -11.47
C ASP A 5 -20.79 8.97 -10.51
N TYR A 6 -21.05 7.66 -10.36
CA TYR A 6 -20.25 6.80 -9.50
C TYR A 6 -19.25 6.04 -10.36
N THR A 7 -18.03 6.57 -10.44
CA THR A 7 -16.92 5.87 -11.08
C THR A 7 -16.42 4.76 -10.16
N LYS A 8 -16.27 3.56 -10.73
CA LYS A 8 -15.65 2.44 -10.04
C LYS A 8 -14.18 2.80 -9.74
N PRO A 9 -13.69 2.61 -8.51
CA PRO A 9 -12.28 2.84 -8.20
C PRO A 9 -11.42 1.76 -8.87
N ASP A 10 -10.19 2.13 -9.24
CA ASP A 10 -9.21 1.18 -9.78
C ASP A 10 -8.55 0.35 -8.68
N PHE A 11 -8.42 0.92 -7.48
CA PHE A 11 -7.80 0.31 -6.31
C PHE A 11 -8.64 0.52 -5.07
N LEU A 12 -8.62 -0.47 -4.17
CA LEU A 12 -9.20 -0.37 -2.84
C LEU A 12 -8.09 -0.56 -1.81
N LEU A 13 -8.02 0.35 -0.84
CA LEU A 13 -7.21 0.14 0.36
C LEU A 13 -7.94 -0.82 1.28
N CYS A 14 -7.27 -1.90 1.67
CA CYS A 14 -7.82 -2.96 2.51
C CYS A 14 -7.05 -2.97 3.84
N GLU A 15 -7.50 -2.16 4.78
CA GLU A 15 -6.95 -2.12 6.14
C GLU A 15 -7.67 -3.16 7.01
N ILE A 16 -7.02 -4.31 7.24
CA ILE A 16 -7.57 -5.41 8.04
C ILE A 16 -6.42 -6.13 8.77
N PRO A 17 -6.39 -6.16 10.12
CA PRO A 17 -7.21 -5.39 11.06
C PRO A 17 -6.84 -3.89 11.08
N VAL A 18 -7.67 -3.07 11.75
CA VAL A 18 -7.34 -1.66 12.03
C VAL A 18 -6.04 -1.63 12.83
N LYS A 19 -5.11 -0.74 12.45
CA LYS A 19 -3.82 -0.59 13.12
C LYS A 19 -3.99 -0.39 14.63
N ASP A 20 -3.30 -1.18 15.43
CA ASP A 20 -3.44 -1.23 16.91
C ASP A 20 -2.10 -1.17 17.67
N GLY A 21 -1.02 -0.90 16.97
CA GLY A 21 0.35 -0.93 17.48
C GLY A 21 0.97 -2.33 17.47
N SER A 22 0.29 -3.33 16.91
CA SER A 22 0.85 -4.67 16.73
C SER A 22 1.76 -4.73 15.50
N PHE A 23 2.54 -5.81 15.42
CA PHE A 23 3.39 -6.14 14.26
C PHE A 23 2.62 -6.19 12.93
N HIS A 24 1.30 -6.40 12.96
CA HIS A 24 0.48 -6.41 11.75
C HIS A 24 0.28 -5.02 11.14
N ASP A 25 0.58 -3.94 11.88
CA ASP A 25 0.48 -2.56 11.40
C ASP A 25 1.48 -2.24 10.28
N GLN A 26 2.56 -3.03 10.18
CA GLN A 26 3.56 -2.94 9.13
C GLN A 26 3.08 -3.57 7.81
N ARG A 27 1.84 -4.08 7.76
CA ARG A 27 1.25 -4.70 6.57
C ARG A 27 0.04 -3.91 6.11
N THR A 28 -0.13 -3.77 4.82
CA THR A 28 -1.31 -3.15 4.23
C THR A 28 -1.65 -3.84 2.92
N TRP A 29 -2.93 -4.06 2.66
CA TRP A 29 -3.38 -4.69 1.43
C TRP A 29 -4.00 -3.67 0.48
N VAL A 30 -3.73 -3.86 -0.82
CA VAL A 30 -4.36 -3.12 -1.91
C VAL A 30 -4.98 -4.10 -2.88
N TYR A 31 -6.29 -3.94 -3.11
CA TYR A 31 -7.00 -4.71 -4.11
C TYR A 31 -7.05 -3.96 -5.43
N ALA A 32 -6.47 -4.55 -6.49
CA ALA A 32 -6.50 -4.02 -7.84
C ALA A 32 -7.76 -4.50 -8.57
N VAL A 33 -8.77 -3.64 -8.67
CA VAL A 33 -10.14 -4.00 -9.09
C VAL A 33 -10.17 -4.53 -10.52
N ASN A 34 -9.43 -3.90 -11.44
CA ASN A 34 -9.41 -4.33 -12.85
C ASN A 34 -8.58 -5.59 -13.06
N ALA A 35 -7.61 -5.87 -12.18
CA ALA A 35 -6.79 -7.07 -12.25
C ALA A 35 -7.36 -8.24 -11.44
N LEU A 36 -8.40 -8.00 -10.63
CA LEU A 36 -8.93 -8.96 -9.65
C LEU A 36 -7.84 -9.55 -8.75
N SER A 37 -6.79 -8.77 -8.46
CA SER A 37 -5.58 -9.20 -7.77
C SER A 37 -5.45 -8.51 -6.42
N LEU A 38 -4.89 -9.21 -5.44
CA LEU A 38 -4.62 -8.70 -4.11
C LEU A 38 -3.11 -8.57 -3.90
N ILE A 39 -2.68 -7.39 -3.49
CA ILE A 39 -1.29 -7.05 -3.23
C ILE A 39 -1.13 -6.74 -1.75
N GLU A 40 -0.14 -7.35 -1.11
CA GLU A 40 0.32 -7.01 0.23
C GLU A 40 1.54 -6.09 0.10
N PHE A 41 1.49 -4.94 0.75
CA PHE A 41 2.62 -4.07 1.00
C PHE A 41 3.09 -4.27 2.44
N LEU A 42 4.37 -4.60 2.60
CA LEU A 42 5.01 -4.83 3.89
C LEU A 42 6.12 -3.79 4.10
N LEU A 43 6.07 -3.06 5.20
CA LEU A 43 7.16 -2.20 5.65
C LEU A 43 8.26 -3.09 6.24
N ILE A 44 9.46 -3.06 5.66
CA ILE A 44 10.54 -4.00 6.00
C ILE A 44 11.65 -3.40 6.87
N ASP A 45 11.61 -2.10 7.19
CA ASP A 45 12.66 -1.44 7.96
C ASP A 45 12.88 -2.04 9.37
N ASP A 46 11.84 -2.67 9.92
CA ASP A 46 11.88 -3.31 11.24
C ASP A 46 12.13 -4.83 11.17
N PHE A 47 12.39 -5.39 9.98
CA PHE A 47 12.55 -6.83 9.77
C PHE A 47 14.01 -7.21 9.53
N GLU A 48 14.65 -7.81 10.54
CA GLU A 48 16.07 -8.23 10.47
C GLU A 48 16.34 -9.38 9.49
N ASP A 49 15.35 -10.21 9.15
CA ASP A 49 15.50 -11.34 8.22
C ASP A 49 14.17 -11.62 7.50
N PHE A 50 13.99 -11.05 6.29
CA PHE A 50 12.85 -11.40 5.42
C PHE A 50 13.35 -12.16 4.19
N ASP A 51 13.10 -13.48 4.16
CA ASP A 51 13.41 -14.30 3.00
C ASP A 51 12.35 -14.07 1.92
N LEU A 52 12.72 -13.32 0.87
CA LEU A 52 11.83 -12.95 -0.24
C LEU A 52 11.66 -14.11 -1.22
N ASP A 53 10.96 -15.16 -0.77
CA ASP A 53 10.69 -16.38 -1.56
C ASP A 53 9.63 -16.18 -2.67
N LYS A 54 9.02 -14.98 -2.75
CA LYS A 54 7.97 -14.63 -3.73
C LYS A 54 8.49 -13.56 -4.69
N LYS A 55 7.88 -13.46 -5.88
CA LYS A 55 8.08 -12.35 -6.83
C LYS A 55 7.72 -11.02 -6.14
N SER A 56 8.71 -10.41 -5.51
CA SER A 56 8.59 -9.22 -4.69
C SER A 56 9.23 -8.04 -5.38
N ASN A 57 8.60 -6.87 -5.28
CA ASN A 57 9.19 -5.61 -5.73
C ASN A 57 9.48 -4.74 -4.51
N LEU A 58 10.70 -4.21 -4.43
CA LEU A 58 11.10 -3.24 -3.42
C LEU A 58 10.70 -1.83 -3.88
N PHE A 59 10.12 -1.06 -2.96
CA PHE A 59 9.70 0.30 -3.14
C PHE A 59 10.22 1.16 -1.99
N ILE A 60 10.48 2.43 -2.27
CA ILE A 60 10.98 3.39 -1.28
C ILE A 60 9.97 4.53 -1.19
N HIS A 61 9.55 4.86 0.03
CA HIS A 61 8.69 6.01 0.33
C HIS A 61 9.46 7.02 1.17
N ALA A 62 9.62 8.24 0.66
CA ALA A 62 10.29 9.31 1.38
C ALA A 62 9.31 10.01 2.34
N ARG A 63 9.63 10.04 3.65
CA ARG A 63 8.92 10.89 4.61
C ARG A 63 9.47 12.32 4.59
N ASN A 64 8.65 13.25 5.07
CA ASN A 64 8.94 14.69 5.08
C ASN A 64 10.15 15.08 5.95
N ASP A 65 10.62 14.18 6.82
CA ASP A 65 11.73 14.35 7.76
C ASP A 65 13.04 13.66 7.33
N GLN A 66 13.16 13.25 6.07
CA GLN A 66 14.33 12.60 5.48
C GLN A 66 14.56 11.15 5.92
N GLU A 67 13.60 10.53 6.61
CA GLU A 67 13.57 9.09 6.82
C GLU A 67 12.91 8.43 5.60
N GLU A 68 13.60 7.43 5.03
CA GLU A 68 13.09 6.60 3.94
C GLU A 68 12.49 5.33 4.52
N GLU A 69 11.26 5.02 4.10
CA GLU A 69 10.62 3.76 4.42
C GLU A 69 10.80 2.76 3.26
N HIS A 70 11.24 1.55 3.57
CA HIS A 70 11.38 0.47 2.60
C HIS A 70 10.16 -0.44 2.64
N TRP A 71 9.47 -0.53 1.50
CA TRP A 71 8.26 -1.31 1.34
C TRP A 71 8.45 -2.43 0.32
N VAL A 72 7.90 -3.60 0.61
CA VAL A 72 7.87 -4.73 -0.33
C VAL A 72 6.46 -5.00 -0.77
N GLY A 73 6.23 -5.03 -2.09
CA GLY A 73 4.96 -5.43 -2.69
C GLY A 73 4.95 -6.90 -3.11
N ILE A 74 3.94 -7.66 -2.69
CA ILE A 74 3.78 -9.09 -2.94
C ILE A 74 2.37 -9.36 -3.45
N PHE A 75 2.22 -10.07 -4.57
CA PHE A 75 0.92 -10.61 -4.95
C PHE A 75 0.53 -11.77 -4.02
N THR A 76 -0.50 -11.55 -3.21
CA THR A 76 -1.16 -12.62 -2.43
C THR A 76 -2.21 -13.35 -3.26
N GLN A 77 -2.77 -12.67 -4.26
CA GLN A 77 -3.59 -13.24 -5.33
C GLN A 77 -3.22 -12.57 -6.66
N ASP A 78 -2.72 -13.33 -7.63
CA ASP A 78 -2.33 -12.83 -8.97
C ASP A 78 -3.24 -13.42 -10.06
N ASN A 79 -4.14 -12.60 -10.59
CA ASN A 79 -5.01 -12.94 -11.72
C ASN A 79 -4.61 -12.19 -13.01
N CYS A 80 -3.47 -11.50 -13.02
CA CYS A 80 -3.06 -10.66 -14.15
C CYS A 80 -2.91 -11.46 -15.44
N GLY A 81 -2.30 -12.66 -15.34
CA GLY A 81 -2.10 -13.54 -16.48
C GLY A 81 -3.40 -14.02 -17.12
N ILE A 82 -4.45 -14.26 -16.33
CA ILE A 82 -5.78 -14.68 -16.82
C ILE A 82 -6.46 -13.55 -17.59
N LEU A 83 -6.22 -12.30 -17.19
CA LEU A 83 -6.83 -11.11 -17.77
C LEU A 83 -5.97 -10.45 -18.86
N GLY A 84 -4.82 -11.04 -19.21
CA GLY A 84 -3.90 -10.47 -20.20
C GLY A 84 -3.23 -9.16 -19.74
N LEU A 85 -3.15 -8.94 -18.43
CA LEU A 85 -2.51 -7.77 -17.82
C LEU A 85 -1.07 -8.07 -17.45
N ASN A 86 -0.21 -7.05 -17.49
CA ASN A 86 1.17 -7.15 -17.05
C ASN A 86 1.25 -7.03 -15.51
N PRO A 87 1.68 -8.07 -14.77
CA PRO A 87 1.74 -8.00 -13.30
C PRO A 87 2.63 -6.87 -12.78
N THR A 88 3.71 -6.54 -13.49
CA THR A 88 4.62 -5.45 -13.11
C THR A 88 3.94 -4.09 -13.19
N GLU A 89 3.13 -3.86 -14.24
CA GLU A 89 2.39 -2.61 -14.40
C GLU A 89 1.30 -2.47 -13.33
N VAL A 90 0.59 -3.57 -13.02
CA VAL A 90 -0.42 -3.60 -11.95
C VAL A 90 0.22 -3.32 -10.59
N MET A 91 1.36 -3.93 -10.27
CA MET A 91 2.09 -3.71 -9.03
C MET A 91 2.55 -2.24 -8.90
N ASN A 92 3.12 -1.67 -9.96
CA ASN A 92 3.57 -0.28 -9.96
C ASN A 92 2.40 0.70 -9.80
N ALA A 93 1.28 0.46 -10.47
CA ALA A 93 0.08 1.29 -10.32
C ALA A 93 -0.51 1.20 -8.90
N ALA A 94 -0.52 0.01 -8.30
CA ALA A 94 -0.93 -0.18 -6.91
C ALA A 94 -0.01 0.55 -5.93
N TRP A 95 1.31 0.55 -6.18
CA TRP A 95 2.26 1.31 -5.37
C TRP A 95 2.02 2.82 -5.47
N ILE A 96 1.77 3.36 -6.66
CA ILE A 96 1.45 4.80 -6.84
C ILE A 96 0.20 5.18 -6.05
N PHE A 97 -0.82 4.34 -6.08
CA PHE A 97 -2.02 4.53 -5.25
C PHE A 97 -1.69 4.50 -3.75
N PHE A 98 -0.94 3.49 -3.29
CA PHE A 98 -0.64 3.30 -1.87
C PHE A 98 0.31 4.37 -1.31
N SER A 99 1.39 4.70 -2.01
CA SER A 99 2.28 5.81 -1.65
C SER A 99 1.55 7.16 -1.59
N GLY A 100 0.54 7.36 -2.45
CA GLY A 100 -0.36 8.51 -2.34
C GLY A 100 -1.16 8.56 -1.04
N TYR A 101 -1.63 7.39 -0.56
CA TYR A 101 -2.24 7.26 0.76
C TYR A 101 -1.23 7.56 1.89
N LEU A 102 -0.02 6.99 1.84
CA LEU A 102 1.04 7.26 2.83
C LEU A 102 1.41 8.75 2.89
N ALA A 103 1.49 9.42 1.74
CA ALA A 103 1.71 10.86 1.67
C ALA A 103 0.55 11.66 2.30
N TRP A 104 -0.69 11.20 2.13
CA TRP A 104 -1.85 11.82 2.79
C TRP A 104 -1.80 11.61 4.31
N GLU A 105 -1.48 10.41 4.78
CA GLU A 105 -1.31 10.07 6.22
C GLU A 105 -0.24 10.95 6.87
N ASN A 106 0.95 11.04 6.26
CA ASN A 106 2.05 11.91 6.70
C ASN A 106 1.61 13.39 6.82
N ASN A 107 0.71 13.85 5.95
CA ASN A 107 0.28 15.24 5.91
C ASN A 107 -0.85 15.58 6.88
N ASN A 108 -1.67 14.59 7.28
CA ASN A 108 -2.92 14.81 8.01
C ASN A 108 -2.98 14.13 9.38
N ILE A 109 -2.25 13.04 9.61
CA ILE A 109 -2.32 12.24 10.84
C ILE A 109 -1.06 12.45 11.70
N ASP A 110 0.13 12.37 11.11
CA ASP A 110 1.39 12.55 11.86
C ASP A 110 1.60 13.95 12.44
N LYS A 111 0.95 14.97 11.86
CA LYS A 111 0.95 16.33 12.43
C LYS A 111 0.20 16.42 13.76
N ASP A 112 -0.85 15.62 13.93
CA ASP A 112 -1.67 15.63 15.15
C ASP A 112 -1.01 14.86 16.30
N HIS A 113 -0.23 13.81 16.01
CA HIS A 113 0.58 13.15 17.03
C HIS A 113 1.71 14.06 17.55
N ARG A 114 2.33 14.89 16.69
CA ARG A 114 3.31 15.90 17.11
C ARG A 114 2.69 17.08 17.87
N SER A 115 1.41 17.42 17.64
CA SER A 115 0.74 18.54 18.33
C SER A 115 0.37 18.22 19.79
N ARG A 116 0.22 16.94 20.15
CA ARG A 116 -0.14 16.49 21.50
C ARG A 116 1.04 16.26 22.44
N ILE A 117 2.28 16.46 21.98
CA ILE A 117 3.51 16.26 22.77
C ILE A 117 4.13 17.61 23.23
N ASN A 118 3.52 18.75 22.89
CA ASN A 118 3.92 20.07 23.40
C ASN A 118 3.01 20.57 24.52
#